data_AF-A0A8T5Y1X5-F1
#
_entry.id   AF-A0A8T5Y1X5-F1
#
_cell.length_a   1.000
_cell.length_b   1.000
_cell.length_c   1.000
_cell.angle_alpha   90.00
_cell.angle_beta   90.00
_cell.angle_gamma   90.00
#
_symmetry.space_group_name_H-M   'P 1'
#
loop_
_entity.id
_entity.type
_entity.pdbx_description
1 polymer ?
#
loop_
_entity_poly.entity_id
_entity_poly.type
_entity_poly.pdbx_seq_one_letter_code
_entity_poly.pdbx_strand_id
1 'polypeptide(L)'
;MKIKRMFKVAYYKALCDLLGSKDKDSNVVKRFYQLVPGKEAVHVFITGKVTGVGYRKWLRRESKKRKVDCWVRNKDRNTVEAVLIGQGRKLDALVDAANMGPKRAQVDTVRPKWFRKSSEGLVGKAAADSNGDLKDVLLGKIGLSKIDFNDENVLRNHIVQLDELHQHIDERFKSFYDKLFRSKPLKTRRAESRQLYERLAAIVKKDYISHYTLRKFERSKVNILKTISFRDIMVENSTIRRLGCPEYAWKLDKKNIAYRFADEIGLRRPASDSKVYKLSDVEPQSGPIVLKPVKATGAMGVYLIFAKDRIYSARDGIWMRCWAEVIDDAASKLDKRAQGKNSLMTKDEWMLEELIVDPDNPKVPASDLKFYCFYGEVLLIQEVNRERHYGKVCFWDQDLIAVKTGRYDDKLFQGSGCLPEHMETVKKISLQVPAPFIRIDMLKGKELVLGEFTPRPGKFDAFNDEWDRKFGVAYRKAEARIKSDLLNGKGFDAFKKTFRV
;
A
#
# COMPACT_ATOMS: atom_id res chain seq x y z
N MET A 1 3.07 19.14 46.48
CA MET A 1 2.68 18.30 45.31
C MET A 1 1.25 17.71 45.37
N LYS A 2 0.71 17.31 46.54
CA LYS A 2 -0.66 16.73 46.66
C LYS A 2 -1.82 17.70 46.37
N ILE A 3 -1.69 18.98 46.77
CA ILE A 3 -2.74 20.01 46.64
C ILE A 3 -3.07 20.30 45.16
N LYS A 4 -2.06 20.55 44.30
CA LYS A 4 -2.24 20.76 42.86
C LYS A 4 -2.98 19.60 42.15
N ARG A 5 -2.75 18.36 42.60
CA ARG A 5 -3.43 17.18 42.04
C ARG A 5 -4.90 17.09 42.46
N MET A 6 -5.24 17.51 43.68
CA MET A 6 -6.63 17.59 44.13
C MET A 6 -7.42 18.65 43.36
N PHE A 7 -6.86 19.85 43.20
CA PHE A 7 -7.49 20.92 42.39
C PHE A 7 -7.71 20.48 40.94
N LYS A 8 -6.71 19.83 40.32
CA LYS A 8 -6.85 19.28 38.97
C LYS A 8 -7.99 18.26 38.87
N VAL A 9 -8.10 17.34 39.82
CA VAL A 9 -9.18 16.34 39.83
C VAL A 9 -10.54 17.01 40.03
N ALA A 10 -10.65 17.93 41.00
CA ALA A 10 -11.90 18.66 41.27
C ALA A 10 -12.37 19.45 40.04
N TYR A 11 -11.44 20.12 39.36
CA TYR A 11 -11.68 20.84 38.11
C TYR A 11 -12.26 19.95 37.02
N TYR A 12 -11.57 18.86 36.66
CA TYR A 12 -12.07 17.96 35.59
C TYR A 12 -13.32 17.19 35.98
N LYS A 13 -13.50 16.91 37.27
CA LYS A 13 -14.74 16.32 37.79
C LYS A 13 -15.92 17.27 37.57
N ALA A 14 -15.78 18.53 37.97
CA ALA A 14 -16.79 19.56 37.76
C ALA A 14 -17.10 19.74 36.28
N LEU A 15 -16.09 19.78 35.40
CA LEU A 15 -16.30 19.82 33.95
C LEU A 15 -17.11 18.63 33.45
N CYS A 16 -16.78 17.40 33.85
CA CYS A 16 -17.54 16.22 33.42
C CYS A 16 -18.98 16.21 33.97
N ASP A 17 -19.20 16.70 35.20
CA ASP A 17 -20.52 16.69 35.83
C ASP A 17 -21.44 17.82 35.33
N LEU A 18 -20.90 19.02 35.11
CA LEU A 18 -21.63 20.19 34.63
C LEU A 18 -21.91 20.11 33.13
N LEU A 19 -20.95 19.61 32.35
CA LEU A 19 -21.04 19.60 30.90
C LEU A 19 -21.54 18.26 30.35
N GLY A 20 -21.45 17.17 31.12
CA GLY A 20 -21.93 15.85 30.71
C GLY A 20 -23.45 15.65 30.74
N SER A 21 -24.25 16.64 31.15
CA SER A 21 -25.71 16.54 31.24
C SER A 21 -26.43 17.03 29.99
N LYS A 22 -27.42 16.22 29.56
CA LYS A 22 -28.46 16.26 28.51
C LYS A 22 -28.73 17.48 27.60
N ASP A 23 -28.19 18.67 27.81
CA ASP A 23 -28.51 19.86 26.99
C ASP A 23 -27.31 20.26 26.11
N LYS A 24 -27.17 19.60 24.97
CA LYS A 24 -25.99 19.71 24.08
C LYS A 24 -26.09 20.77 22.99
N ASP A 25 -27.23 21.47 22.85
CA ASP A 25 -27.48 22.35 21.70
C ASP A 25 -27.54 23.84 21.99
N SER A 26 -27.31 24.27 23.24
CA SER A 26 -27.09 25.69 23.54
C SER A 26 -25.74 26.16 23.01
N ASN A 27 -25.75 27.13 22.09
CA ASN A 27 -24.55 27.80 21.55
C ASN A 27 -23.67 28.43 22.64
N VAL A 28 -24.26 28.81 23.78
CA VAL A 28 -23.53 29.38 24.93
C VAL A 28 -22.68 28.30 25.61
N VAL A 29 -23.24 27.10 25.79
CA VAL A 29 -22.54 25.96 26.37
C VAL A 29 -21.39 25.55 25.46
N LYS A 30 -21.61 25.45 24.13
CA LYS A 30 -20.57 25.14 23.12
C LYS A 30 -19.40 26.14 23.13
N ARG A 31 -19.65 27.45 23.26
CA ARG A 31 -18.59 28.47 23.40
C ARG A 31 -17.82 28.32 24.71
N PHE A 32 -18.51 28.03 25.81
CA PHE A 32 -17.87 27.79 27.10
C PHE A 32 -16.98 26.52 27.05
N TYR A 33 -17.42 25.44 26.39
CA TYR A 33 -16.64 24.22 26.16
C TYR A 33 -15.26 24.48 25.51
N GLN A 34 -15.20 25.39 24.52
CA GLN A 34 -14.00 25.68 23.74
C GLN A 34 -12.96 26.52 24.53
N LEU A 35 -13.42 27.39 25.43
CA LEU A 35 -12.56 28.30 26.20
C LEU A 35 -11.92 27.64 27.44
N VAL A 36 -12.34 26.44 27.81
CA VAL A 36 -11.85 25.72 28.99
C VAL A 36 -10.45 25.14 28.73
N PRO A 37 -9.38 25.61 29.41
CA PRO A 37 -8.02 25.09 29.22
C PRO A 37 -7.89 23.68 29.78
N GLY A 38 -7.13 22.78 29.12
CA GLY A 38 -6.96 21.41 29.63
C GLY A 38 -6.91 20.27 28.61
N LYS A 39 -6.80 19.04 29.13
CA LYS A 39 -6.90 17.74 28.41
C LYS A 39 -8.35 17.22 28.46
N GLU A 40 -8.66 16.18 27.71
CA GLU A 40 -9.95 15.50 27.86
C GLU A 40 -10.03 14.74 29.19
N ALA A 41 -11.25 14.52 29.66
CA ALA A 41 -11.49 13.78 30.89
C ALA A 41 -12.79 12.97 30.83
N VAL A 42 -12.87 11.96 31.70
CA VAL A 42 -14.10 11.22 31.96
C VAL A 42 -14.26 11.00 33.45
N HIS A 43 -15.44 11.34 33.95
CA HIS A 43 -15.90 11.03 35.30
C HIS A 43 -16.77 9.78 35.22
N VAL A 44 -16.37 8.70 35.88
CA VAL A 44 -16.98 7.39 35.72
C VAL A 44 -17.38 6.78 37.06
N PHE A 45 -18.60 6.24 37.11
CA PHE A 45 -19.09 5.39 38.18
C PHE A 45 -19.15 3.95 37.70
N ILE A 46 -18.56 3.04 38.48
CA ILE A 46 -18.43 1.62 38.15
C ILE A 46 -19.11 0.85 39.26
N THR A 47 -20.18 0.11 38.95
CA THR A 47 -20.96 -0.65 39.92
C THR A 47 -20.76 -2.15 39.76
N GLY A 48 -20.86 -2.90 40.86
CA GLY A 48 -20.81 -4.36 40.93
C GLY A 48 -19.95 -4.86 42.09
N LYS A 49 -19.37 -6.07 41.96
CA LYS A 49 -18.36 -6.58 42.90
C LYS A 49 -17.00 -5.92 42.62
N VAL A 50 -16.88 -4.65 42.97
CA VAL A 50 -15.73 -3.79 42.60
C VAL A 50 -14.93 -3.25 43.79
N THR A 51 -15.38 -3.48 45.02
CA THR A 51 -14.59 -3.23 46.23
C THR A 51 -14.07 -4.54 46.83
N GLY A 52 -13.00 -4.50 47.64
CA GLY A 52 -12.34 -5.71 48.17
C GLY A 52 -11.59 -6.56 47.13
N VAL A 53 -11.73 -6.28 45.84
CA VAL A 53 -11.18 -7.09 44.72
C VAL A 53 -9.93 -6.50 44.06
N GLY A 54 -9.37 -5.42 44.62
CA GLY A 54 -8.19 -4.76 44.09
C GLY A 54 -8.43 -3.80 42.91
N TYR A 55 -9.69 -3.44 42.64
CA TYR A 55 -10.08 -2.62 41.50
C TYR A 55 -9.33 -1.28 41.40
N ARG A 56 -9.20 -0.54 42.51
CA ARG A 56 -8.47 0.73 42.55
C ARG A 56 -7.00 0.60 42.15
N LYS A 57 -6.33 -0.46 42.62
CA LYS A 57 -4.92 -0.73 42.30
C LYS A 57 -4.78 -1.11 40.83
N TRP A 58 -5.68 -1.94 40.34
CA TRP A 58 -5.75 -2.34 38.93
C TRP A 58 -5.96 -1.13 38.02
N LEU A 59 -6.94 -0.27 38.31
CA LEU A 59 -7.26 0.89 37.47
C LEU A 59 -6.08 1.85 37.40
N ARG A 60 -5.45 2.18 38.54
CA ARG A 60 -4.23 3.01 38.57
C ARG A 60 -3.09 2.43 37.72
N ARG A 61 -2.90 1.11 37.74
CA ARG A 61 -1.88 0.43 36.93
C ARG A 61 -2.20 0.53 35.45
N GLU A 62 -3.44 0.26 35.05
CA GLU A 62 -3.87 0.35 33.66
C GLU A 62 -3.84 1.78 33.11
N SER A 63 -4.14 2.78 33.95
CA SER A 63 -3.96 4.20 33.62
C SER A 63 -2.49 4.57 33.44
N LYS A 64 -1.59 4.09 34.32
CA LYS A 64 -0.15 4.33 34.20
C LYS A 64 0.41 3.77 32.88
N LYS A 65 0.03 2.54 32.50
CA LYS A 65 0.42 1.92 31.22
C LYS A 65 0.01 2.76 30.01
N ARG A 66 -1.18 3.38 30.08
CA ARG A 66 -1.74 4.19 28.99
C ARG A 66 -1.35 5.67 29.06
N LYS A 67 -0.50 6.08 30.02
CA LYS A 67 -0.14 7.50 30.27
C LYS A 67 -1.37 8.39 30.50
N VAL A 68 -2.36 7.87 31.23
CA VAL A 68 -3.59 8.57 31.65
C VAL A 68 -3.48 8.93 33.14
N ASP A 69 -3.80 10.18 33.48
CA ASP A 69 -3.89 10.61 34.87
C ASP A 69 -5.15 10.01 35.50
N CYS A 70 -5.00 9.37 36.66
CA CYS A 70 -6.10 8.69 37.34
C CYS A 70 -6.23 9.15 38.79
N TRP A 71 -7.45 9.52 39.15
CA TRP A 71 -7.94 9.56 40.53
C TRP A 71 -9.07 8.55 40.67
N VAL A 72 -9.06 7.79 41.77
CA VAL A 72 -10.03 6.72 42.00
C VAL A 72 -10.22 6.51 43.50
N ARG A 73 -11.48 6.34 43.91
CA ARG A 73 -11.88 5.97 45.28
C ARG A 73 -13.02 4.96 45.26
N ASN A 74 -13.19 4.27 46.39
CA ASN A 74 -14.44 3.54 46.63
C ASN A 74 -15.47 4.57 47.08
N LYS A 75 -16.64 4.58 46.46
CA LYS A 75 -17.76 5.46 46.84
C LYS A 75 -18.61 4.80 47.92
N ASP A 76 -18.93 3.52 47.73
CA ASP A 76 -19.66 2.66 48.66
C ASP A 76 -19.21 1.19 48.47
N ARG A 77 -19.92 0.22 49.09
CA ARG A 77 -19.56 -1.21 49.01
C ARG A 77 -19.54 -1.76 47.59
N ASN A 78 -20.37 -1.26 46.68
CA ASN A 78 -20.53 -1.83 45.34
C ASN A 78 -20.17 -0.83 44.24
N THR A 79 -19.63 0.35 44.59
CA THR A 79 -19.35 1.41 43.62
C THR A 79 -17.92 1.95 43.75
N VAL A 80 -17.24 2.02 42.62
CA VAL A 80 -15.98 2.76 42.44
C VAL A 80 -16.24 4.01 41.62
N GLU A 81 -15.71 5.14 42.09
CA GLU A 81 -15.74 6.43 41.39
C GLU A 81 -14.33 6.78 40.92
N ALA A 82 -14.20 7.19 39.66
CA ALA A 82 -12.93 7.59 39.09
C ALA A 82 -13.04 8.81 38.19
N VAL A 83 -11.98 9.61 38.16
CA VAL A 83 -11.75 10.69 37.19
C VAL A 83 -10.48 10.35 36.44
N LEU A 84 -10.60 10.21 35.12
CA LEU A 84 -9.52 9.86 34.21
C LEU A 84 -9.28 11.05 33.28
N ILE A 85 -8.02 11.49 33.16
CA ILE A 85 -7.65 12.70 32.40
C ILE A 85 -6.53 12.34 31.42
N GLY A 86 -6.72 12.60 30.13
CA GLY A 86 -5.83 12.07 29.09
C GLY A 86 -6.21 12.50 27.68
N GLN A 87 -5.66 11.80 26.68
CA GLN A 87 -6.07 11.92 25.28
C GLN A 87 -7.26 11.00 25.00
N GLY A 88 -8.23 11.41 24.18
CA GLY A 88 -9.48 10.68 23.92
C GLY A 88 -9.30 9.19 23.66
N ARG A 89 -8.51 8.81 22.65
CA ARG A 89 -8.24 7.38 22.31
C ARG A 89 -7.72 6.53 23.48
N LYS A 90 -6.92 7.12 24.38
CA LYS A 90 -6.38 6.43 25.57
C LYS A 90 -7.40 6.34 26.70
N LEU A 91 -8.29 7.31 26.81
CA LEU A 91 -9.41 7.29 27.75
C LEU A 91 -10.44 6.25 27.32
N ASP A 92 -10.80 6.20 26.04
CA ASP A 92 -11.76 5.23 25.48
C ASP A 92 -11.30 3.79 25.76
N ALA A 93 -10.07 3.45 25.39
CA ALA A 93 -9.50 2.12 25.64
C ALA A 93 -9.39 1.77 27.13
N LEU A 94 -9.31 2.76 28.02
CA LEU A 94 -9.27 2.54 29.48
C LEU A 94 -10.67 2.38 30.07
N VAL A 95 -11.67 3.10 29.56
CA VAL A 95 -13.08 2.93 29.93
C VAL A 95 -13.58 1.56 29.45
N ASP A 96 -13.20 1.13 28.25
CA ASP A 96 -13.51 -0.22 27.75
C ASP A 96 -12.92 -1.30 28.66
N ALA A 97 -11.64 -1.17 29.02
CA ALA A 97 -11.01 -2.09 29.96
C ALA A 97 -11.70 -2.10 31.34
N ALA A 98 -12.27 -0.96 31.78
CA ALA A 98 -13.01 -0.86 33.03
C ALA A 98 -14.34 -1.65 33.01
N ASN A 99 -14.84 -2.10 31.86
CA ASN A 99 -15.93 -3.08 31.84
C ASN A 99 -15.48 -4.49 32.25
N MET A 100 -14.19 -4.81 32.14
CA MET A 100 -13.65 -6.11 32.56
C MET A 100 -13.15 -6.09 34.00
N GLY A 101 -12.43 -5.04 34.40
CA GLY A 101 -11.82 -4.93 35.72
C GLY A 101 -10.71 -5.98 35.98
N PRO A 102 -10.21 -6.10 37.23
CA PRO A 102 -9.30 -7.17 37.63
C PRO A 102 -10.00 -8.53 37.71
N LYS A 103 -9.24 -9.64 37.67
CA LYS A 103 -9.75 -11.03 37.69
C LYS A 103 -10.84 -11.35 38.73
N ARG A 104 -10.81 -10.70 39.90
CA ARG A 104 -11.76 -10.94 41.00
C ARG A 104 -12.98 -10.01 40.98
N ALA A 105 -13.01 -9.03 40.07
CA ALA A 105 -14.11 -8.10 39.95
C ALA A 105 -15.21 -8.68 39.06
N GLN A 106 -16.44 -8.28 39.36
CA GLN A 106 -17.60 -8.47 38.50
C GLN A 106 -18.23 -7.10 38.32
N VAL A 107 -18.13 -6.55 37.11
CA VAL A 107 -18.62 -5.21 36.79
C VAL A 107 -20.01 -5.34 36.18
N ASP A 108 -21.00 -4.71 36.80
CA ASP A 108 -22.37 -4.73 36.33
C ASP A 108 -22.65 -3.57 35.38
N THR A 109 -22.13 -2.37 35.70
CA THR A 109 -22.35 -1.17 34.88
C THR A 109 -21.20 -0.20 35.02
N VAL A 110 -20.81 0.39 33.88
CA VAL A 110 -19.91 1.55 33.82
C VAL A 110 -20.72 2.74 33.29
N ARG A 111 -20.81 3.82 34.08
CA ARG A 111 -21.54 5.04 33.72
C ARG A 111 -20.55 6.20 33.53
N PRO A 112 -20.06 6.42 32.28
CA PRO A 112 -19.12 7.50 32.00
C PRO A 112 -19.86 8.82 31.73
N LYS A 113 -19.31 9.92 32.25
CA LYS A 113 -19.64 11.30 31.88
C LYS A 113 -18.40 11.94 31.27
N TRP A 114 -18.48 12.28 30.00
CA TRP A 114 -17.34 12.72 29.22
C TRP A 114 -17.22 14.24 29.18
N PHE A 115 -16.00 14.73 29.36
CA PHE A 115 -15.55 16.04 28.90
C PHE A 115 -14.56 15.82 27.75
N ARG A 116 -15.04 15.99 26.52
CA ARG A 116 -14.20 15.96 25.30
C ARG A 116 -14.01 17.38 24.81
N LYS A 117 -12.77 17.76 24.50
CA LYS A 117 -12.51 18.95 23.71
C LYS A 117 -12.86 18.61 22.26
N SER A 118 -13.76 19.38 21.64
CA SER A 118 -13.90 19.29 20.19
C SER A 118 -12.59 19.78 19.56
N SER A 119 -12.14 19.08 18.51
CA SER A 119 -11.02 19.46 17.64
C SER A 119 -11.18 20.88 17.07
N GLU A 120 -12.41 21.41 17.07
CA GLU A 120 -12.80 22.73 16.57
C GLU A 120 -12.07 23.90 17.24
N GLY A 121 -11.55 23.76 18.47
CA GLY A 121 -11.00 24.87 19.26
C GLY A 121 -9.51 25.20 19.05
N LEU A 122 -8.78 24.41 18.26
CA LEU A 122 -7.40 24.74 17.84
C LEU A 122 -7.34 25.35 16.42
N VAL A 123 -8.50 25.62 15.85
CA VAL A 123 -8.63 26.42 14.64
C VAL A 123 -8.63 27.89 15.08
N GLY A 124 -7.48 28.55 15.00
CA GLY A 124 -7.53 30.01 14.82
C GLY A 124 -8.45 30.26 13.63
N LYS A 125 -9.49 31.11 13.80
CA LYS A 125 -10.51 31.44 12.79
C LYS A 125 -9.94 31.35 11.36
N ALA A 126 -10.03 30.18 10.75
CA ALA A 126 -9.95 30.01 9.32
C ALA A 126 -11.37 30.28 8.87
N ALA A 127 -11.51 31.25 7.96
CA ALA A 127 -12.77 31.73 7.48
C ALA A 127 -13.73 30.57 7.18
N ALA A 128 -14.92 30.63 7.78
CA ALA A 128 -16.09 30.10 7.10
C ALA A 128 -16.20 30.90 5.79
N ASP A 129 -15.79 30.26 4.70
CA ASP A 129 -16.03 30.56 3.29
C ASP A 129 -14.76 30.35 2.47
N SER A 130 -14.76 29.26 1.69
CA SER A 130 -14.39 29.34 0.28
C SER A 130 -14.66 28.06 -0.52
N ASN A 131 -14.54 26.83 0.03
CA ASN A 131 -14.54 25.62 -0.84
C ASN A 131 -15.43 24.42 -0.41
N GLY A 132 -16.44 24.60 0.44
CA GLY A 132 -17.50 23.59 0.69
C GLY A 132 -17.16 22.41 1.62
N ASP A 133 -18.20 21.78 2.18
CA ASP A 133 -18.13 20.60 3.06
C ASP A 133 -17.61 19.37 2.29
N LEU A 134 -16.55 18.73 2.80
CA LEU A 134 -15.90 17.59 2.17
C LEU A 134 -16.87 16.43 1.94
N LYS A 135 -17.84 16.23 2.83
CA LYS A 135 -18.86 15.19 2.62
C LYS A 135 -19.66 15.42 1.35
N ASP A 136 -20.04 16.65 1.06
CA ASP A 136 -20.78 17.00 -0.15
C ASP A 136 -19.90 16.94 -1.40
N VAL A 137 -18.59 17.22 -1.27
CA VAL A 137 -17.59 16.98 -2.33
C VAL A 137 -17.50 15.49 -2.67
N LEU A 138 -17.33 14.62 -1.66
CA LEU A 138 -17.19 13.17 -1.85
C LEU A 138 -18.46 12.50 -2.38
N LEU A 139 -19.63 13.06 -2.05
CA LEU A 139 -20.92 12.62 -2.58
C LEU A 139 -21.26 13.23 -3.94
N GLY A 140 -20.35 14.02 -4.54
CA GLY A 140 -20.49 14.61 -5.87
C GLY A 140 -21.48 15.78 -5.96
N LYS A 141 -21.98 16.29 -4.82
CA LYS A 141 -22.83 17.49 -4.79
C LYS A 141 -22.02 18.75 -5.06
N ILE A 142 -20.74 18.73 -4.71
CA ILE A 142 -19.76 19.76 -5.04
C ILE A 142 -18.70 19.11 -5.94
N GLY A 143 -18.52 19.65 -7.16
CA GLY A 143 -17.51 19.14 -8.09
C GLY A 143 -16.09 19.45 -7.63
N LEU A 144 -15.15 18.53 -7.88
CA LEU A 144 -13.73 18.69 -7.51
C LEU A 144 -13.08 19.94 -8.13
N SER A 145 -13.56 20.42 -9.28
CA SER A 145 -13.08 21.64 -9.93
C SER A 145 -13.36 22.92 -9.13
N LYS A 146 -14.27 22.87 -8.15
CA LYS A 146 -14.57 23.98 -7.25
C LYS A 146 -13.66 24.00 -6.02
N ILE A 147 -12.74 23.05 -5.89
CA ILE A 147 -11.81 22.97 -4.76
C ILE A 147 -10.46 23.53 -5.21
N ASP A 148 -10.00 24.56 -4.53
CA ASP A 148 -8.64 25.04 -4.68
C ASP A 148 -7.67 24.15 -3.89
N PHE A 149 -7.05 23.19 -4.58
CA PHE A 149 -6.03 22.31 -4.00
C PHE A 149 -4.67 23.00 -3.77
N ASN A 150 -4.52 24.28 -4.13
CA ASN A 150 -3.32 25.06 -3.83
C ASN A 150 -3.47 25.91 -2.56
N ASP A 151 -4.68 26.05 -2.02
CA ASP A 151 -4.92 26.76 -0.76
C ASP A 151 -4.65 25.84 0.43
N GLU A 152 -3.61 26.15 1.21
CA GLU A 152 -3.22 25.37 2.39
C GLU A 152 -4.31 25.32 3.46
N ASN A 153 -5.10 26.37 3.65
CA ASN A 153 -6.19 26.38 4.63
C ASN A 153 -7.33 25.46 4.20
N VAL A 154 -7.66 25.45 2.91
CA VAL A 154 -8.64 24.51 2.32
C VAL A 154 -8.17 23.08 2.53
N LEU A 155 -6.91 22.77 2.22
CA LEU A 155 -6.33 21.44 2.42
C LEU A 155 -6.34 21.04 3.90
N ARG A 156 -5.90 21.91 4.81
CA ARG A 156 -5.89 21.63 6.27
C ARG A 156 -7.30 21.35 6.78
N ASN A 157 -8.30 22.13 6.36
CA ASN A 157 -9.69 21.94 6.74
C ASN A 157 -10.23 20.59 6.21
N HIS A 158 -10.03 20.29 4.92
CA HIS A 158 -10.45 19.03 4.33
C HIS A 158 -9.74 17.82 4.96
N ILE A 159 -8.47 17.92 5.34
CA ILE A 159 -7.76 16.82 6.05
C ILE A 159 -8.42 16.50 7.39
N VAL A 160 -8.85 17.50 8.16
CA VAL A 160 -9.56 17.29 9.43
C VAL A 160 -10.92 16.64 9.17
N GLN A 161 -11.69 17.19 8.23
CA GLN A 161 -12.99 16.62 7.85
C GLN A 161 -12.87 15.18 7.34
N LEU A 162 -11.76 14.84 6.67
CA LEU A 162 -11.50 13.50 6.16
C LEU A 162 -11.32 12.49 7.30
N ASP A 163 -10.54 12.81 8.35
CA ASP A 163 -10.38 11.94 9.52
C ASP A 163 -11.71 11.75 10.26
N GLU A 164 -12.46 12.82 10.47
CA GLU A 164 -13.77 12.77 11.14
C GLU A 164 -14.79 11.95 10.34
N LEU A 165 -14.82 12.14 9.02
CA LEU A 165 -15.71 11.41 8.13
C LEU A 165 -15.35 9.93 8.05
N HIS A 166 -14.05 9.58 7.96
CA HIS A 166 -13.61 8.18 8.01
C HIS A 166 -14.07 7.49 9.29
N GLN A 167 -13.86 8.13 10.46
CA GLN A 167 -14.30 7.58 11.74
C GLN A 167 -15.82 7.39 11.78
N HIS A 168 -16.60 8.38 11.33
CA HIS A 168 -18.06 8.29 11.30
C HIS A 168 -18.56 7.18 10.37
N ILE A 169 -17.99 7.10 9.16
CA ILE A 169 -18.34 6.08 8.17
C ILE A 169 -18.02 4.68 8.71
N ASP A 170 -16.85 4.49 9.31
CA ASP A 170 -16.44 3.21 9.87
C ASP A 170 -17.36 2.75 11.01
N GLU A 171 -17.74 3.64 11.92
CA GLU A 171 -18.69 3.34 13.00
C GLU A 171 -20.06 2.94 12.44
N ARG A 172 -20.56 3.66 11.43
CA ARG A 172 -21.84 3.37 10.78
C ARG A 172 -21.83 2.03 10.05
N PHE A 173 -20.79 1.74 9.27
CA PHE A 173 -20.66 0.45 8.59
C PHE A 173 -20.55 -0.70 9.59
N LYS A 174 -19.71 -0.58 10.63
CA LYS A 174 -19.60 -1.61 11.68
C LYS A 174 -20.95 -1.88 12.34
N SER A 175 -21.68 -0.84 12.73
CA SER A 175 -23.02 -0.96 13.33
C SER A 175 -24.03 -1.62 12.37
N PHE A 176 -24.00 -1.25 11.09
CA PHE A 176 -24.85 -1.84 10.07
C PHE A 176 -24.56 -3.33 9.88
N TYR A 177 -23.29 -3.72 9.67
CA TYR A 177 -22.92 -5.11 9.50
C TYR A 177 -23.24 -5.94 10.74
N ASP A 178 -22.98 -5.43 11.95
CA ASP A 178 -23.31 -6.14 13.19
C ASP A 178 -24.82 -6.42 13.32
N LYS A 179 -25.68 -5.45 12.96
CA LYS A 179 -27.14 -5.65 12.92
C LYS A 179 -27.55 -6.63 11.83
N LEU A 180 -26.97 -6.49 10.63
CA LEU A 180 -27.23 -7.34 9.47
C LEU A 180 -26.95 -8.81 9.81
N PHE A 181 -25.77 -9.15 10.32
CA PHE A 181 -25.39 -10.52 10.68
C PHE A 181 -26.13 -11.10 11.90
N ARG A 182 -26.87 -10.26 12.65
CA ARG A 182 -27.78 -10.68 13.74
C ARG A 182 -29.24 -10.82 13.29
N SER A 183 -29.57 -10.44 12.06
CA SER A 183 -30.92 -10.54 11.50
C SER A 183 -31.37 -12.00 11.36
N LYS A 184 -32.69 -12.22 11.44
CA LYS A 184 -33.28 -13.57 11.35
C LYS A 184 -32.88 -14.32 10.06
N PRO A 185 -32.90 -13.70 8.85
CA PRO A 185 -32.55 -14.40 7.61
C PRO A 185 -31.12 -14.96 7.58
N LEU A 186 -30.19 -14.35 8.30
CA LEU A 186 -28.78 -14.80 8.41
C LEU A 186 -28.53 -15.67 9.66
N LYS A 187 -29.54 -15.87 10.52
CA LYS A 187 -29.44 -16.77 11.67
C LYS A 187 -29.82 -18.21 11.33
N THR A 188 -30.72 -18.41 10.37
CA THR A 188 -31.24 -19.72 10.02
C THR A 188 -30.23 -20.55 9.23
N ARG A 189 -30.25 -21.89 9.38
CA ARG A 189 -29.43 -22.83 8.58
C ARG A 189 -30.10 -23.22 7.26
N ARG A 190 -30.95 -22.36 6.69
CA ARG A 190 -31.71 -22.65 5.48
C ARG A 190 -30.84 -22.43 4.24
N ALA A 191 -31.17 -23.10 3.13
CA ALA A 191 -30.51 -22.89 1.85
C ALA A 191 -30.53 -21.41 1.40
N GLU A 192 -31.64 -20.71 1.66
CA GLU A 192 -31.80 -19.27 1.42
C GLU A 192 -30.76 -18.42 2.16
N SER A 193 -30.42 -18.80 3.40
CA SER A 193 -29.41 -18.09 4.20
C SER A 193 -28.02 -18.22 3.57
N ARG A 194 -27.71 -19.36 2.92
CA ARG A 194 -26.44 -19.57 2.23
C ARG A 194 -26.30 -18.63 1.01
N GLN A 195 -27.34 -18.48 0.20
CA GLN A 195 -27.33 -17.54 -0.93
C GLN A 195 -27.09 -16.09 -0.46
N LEU A 196 -27.68 -15.70 0.67
CA LEU A 196 -27.41 -14.39 1.27
C LEU A 196 -25.95 -14.26 1.72
N TYR A 197 -25.36 -15.31 2.33
CA TYR A 197 -23.94 -15.31 2.67
C TYR A 197 -23.05 -15.20 1.43
N GLU A 198 -23.35 -15.91 0.35
CA GLU A 198 -22.57 -15.84 -0.90
C GLU A 198 -22.61 -14.42 -1.50
N ARG A 199 -23.79 -13.79 -1.52
CA ARG A 199 -23.94 -12.39 -1.94
C ARG A 199 -23.16 -11.43 -1.04
N LEU A 200 -23.24 -11.62 0.29
CA LEU A 200 -22.50 -10.78 1.24
C LEU A 200 -21.00 -10.96 1.13
N ALA A 201 -20.53 -12.19 0.96
CA ALA A 201 -19.12 -12.51 0.79
C ALA A 201 -18.48 -11.81 -0.43
N ALA A 202 -19.27 -11.51 -1.45
CA ALA A 202 -18.82 -10.79 -2.63
C ALA A 202 -18.62 -9.28 -2.41
N ILE A 203 -19.33 -8.68 -1.44
CA ILE A 203 -19.36 -7.21 -1.26
C ILE A 203 -18.76 -6.73 0.07
N VAL A 204 -18.69 -7.59 1.09
CA VAL A 204 -18.21 -7.20 2.42
C VAL A 204 -16.73 -6.83 2.38
N LYS A 205 -16.37 -5.71 3.01
CA LYS A 205 -14.98 -5.28 3.17
C LYS A 205 -14.39 -5.87 4.44
N LYS A 206 -13.12 -6.31 4.37
CA LYS A 206 -12.40 -6.94 5.49
C LYS A 206 -12.40 -6.10 6.77
N ASP A 207 -12.35 -4.77 6.66
CA ASP A 207 -12.27 -3.83 7.79
C ASP A 207 -13.53 -3.83 8.67
N TYR A 208 -14.65 -4.33 8.14
CA TYR A 208 -15.94 -4.38 8.83
C TYR A 208 -16.36 -5.80 9.23
N ILE A 209 -15.45 -6.78 9.10
CA ILE A 209 -15.70 -8.16 9.49
C ILE A 209 -15.32 -8.33 10.96
N SER A 210 -16.32 -8.43 11.83
CA SER A 210 -16.10 -8.81 13.22
C SER A 210 -15.79 -10.32 13.35
N HIS A 211 -15.16 -10.72 14.46
CA HIS A 211 -14.92 -12.14 14.77
C HIS A 211 -16.21 -12.99 14.70
N TYR A 212 -17.35 -12.45 15.14
CA TYR A 212 -18.64 -13.13 15.04
C TYR A 212 -19.05 -13.37 13.59
N THR A 213 -18.91 -12.34 12.74
CA THR A 213 -19.20 -12.41 11.31
C THR A 213 -18.28 -13.41 10.60
N LEU A 214 -16.98 -13.39 10.89
CA LEU A 214 -16.02 -14.33 10.30
C LEU A 214 -16.42 -15.78 10.58
N ARG A 215 -16.73 -16.12 11.84
CA ARG A 215 -17.19 -17.48 12.20
C ARG A 215 -18.45 -17.91 11.47
N LYS A 216 -19.31 -16.97 11.08
CA LYS A 216 -20.51 -17.30 10.30
C LYS A 216 -20.16 -17.70 8.87
N PHE A 217 -19.26 -16.97 8.22
CA PHE A 217 -18.75 -17.33 6.89
C PHE A 217 -18.06 -18.70 6.91
N GLU A 218 -17.18 -18.95 7.89
CA GLU A 218 -16.48 -20.24 8.05
C GLU A 218 -17.45 -21.42 8.21
N ARG A 219 -18.45 -21.29 9.09
CA ARG A 219 -19.46 -22.33 9.32
C ARG A 219 -20.33 -22.59 8.10
N SER A 220 -20.60 -21.55 7.31
CA SER A 220 -21.33 -21.66 6.05
C SER A 220 -20.45 -22.16 4.89
N LYS A 221 -19.15 -22.35 5.11
CA LYS A 221 -18.15 -22.72 4.10
C LYS A 221 -18.14 -21.73 2.90
N VAL A 222 -18.37 -20.45 3.17
CA VAL A 222 -18.38 -19.39 2.17
C VAL A 222 -17.11 -18.55 2.31
N ASN A 223 -16.33 -18.46 1.22
CA ASN A 223 -15.11 -17.65 1.19
C ASN A 223 -15.44 -16.18 0.93
N ILE A 224 -14.86 -15.29 1.72
CA ILE A 224 -15.04 -13.84 1.53
C ILE A 224 -14.11 -13.36 0.41
N LEU A 225 -14.68 -12.87 -0.68
CA LEU A 225 -13.95 -12.62 -1.93
C LEU A 225 -13.03 -11.40 -1.85
N LYS A 226 -13.41 -10.37 -1.10
CA LYS A 226 -12.67 -9.08 -0.99
C LYS A 226 -11.75 -8.99 0.25
N THR A 227 -11.22 -10.12 0.72
CA THR A 227 -10.30 -10.15 1.89
C THR A 227 -8.83 -10.04 1.52
N ILE A 228 -8.47 -10.43 0.30
CA ILE A 228 -7.10 -10.45 -0.18
C ILE A 228 -6.99 -9.49 -1.37
N SER A 229 -6.10 -8.52 -1.25
CA SER A 229 -5.81 -7.50 -2.26
C SER A 229 -4.31 -7.38 -2.43
N PHE A 230 -3.84 -7.39 -3.67
CA PHE A 230 -2.43 -7.17 -3.99
C PHE A 230 -2.01 -5.73 -3.69
N ARG A 231 -2.89 -4.75 -3.95
CA ARG A 231 -2.69 -3.34 -3.60
C ARG A 231 -2.41 -3.18 -2.11
N ASP A 232 -3.23 -3.79 -1.25
CA ASP A 232 -3.05 -3.72 0.19
C ASP A 232 -1.70 -4.33 0.60
N ILE A 233 -1.35 -5.50 0.05
CA ILE A 233 -0.05 -6.16 0.31
C ILE A 233 1.12 -5.24 -0.09
N MET A 234 1.06 -4.57 -1.25
CA MET A 234 2.10 -3.64 -1.68
C MET A 234 2.25 -2.44 -0.74
N VAL A 235 1.15 -1.90 -0.22
CA VAL A 235 1.16 -0.80 0.77
C VAL A 235 1.71 -1.28 2.12
N GLU A 236 1.29 -2.46 2.57
CA GLU A 236 1.78 -3.12 3.80
C GLU A 236 3.30 -3.35 3.73
N ASN A 237 3.80 -3.94 2.64
CA ASN A 237 5.23 -4.19 2.43
C ASN A 237 6.05 -2.89 2.46
N SER A 238 5.53 -1.81 1.87
CA SER A 238 6.17 -0.49 1.93
C SER A 238 6.32 0.00 3.37
N THR A 239 5.32 -0.25 4.22
CA THR A 239 5.37 0.09 5.66
C THR A 239 6.32 -0.82 6.42
N ILE A 240 6.29 -2.14 6.20
CA ILE A 240 7.16 -3.12 6.85
C ILE A 240 8.64 -2.79 6.63
N ARG A 241 9.03 -2.40 5.41
CA ARG A 241 10.41 -1.97 5.13
C ARG A 241 10.83 -0.75 5.95
N ARG A 242 9.94 0.21 6.16
CA ARG A 242 10.18 1.40 7.00
C ARG A 242 10.25 1.07 8.49
N LEU A 243 9.74 -0.08 8.91
CA LEU A 243 9.88 -0.61 10.27
C LEU A 243 11.23 -1.34 10.50
N GLY A 244 12.12 -1.36 9.52
CA GLY A 244 13.44 -1.98 9.65
C GLY A 244 13.49 -3.46 9.30
N CYS A 245 12.46 -3.99 8.63
CA CYS A 245 12.47 -5.35 8.07
C CYS A 245 12.92 -5.29 6.59
N PRO A 246 14.21 -5.55 6.29
CA PRO A 246 14.72 -5.43 4.94
C PRO A 246 14.16 -6.52 4.02
N GLU A 247 13.88 -6.15 2.77
CA GLU A 247 13.52 -7.08 1.70
C GLU A 247 14.65 -7.10 0.69
N TYR A 248 15.52 -8.11 0.74
CA TYR A 248 16.72 -8.16 -0.11
C TYR A 248 16.39 -8.20 -1.61
N ALA A 249 15.29 -8.88 -1.97
CA ALA A 249 14.84 -8.94 -3.36
C ALA A 249 14.56 -7.55 -3.94
N TRP A 250 14.21 -6.56 -3.09
CA TRP A 250 14.04 -5.18 -3.51
C TRP A 250 15.26 -4.60 -4.20
N LYS A 251 16.47 -5.03 -3.81
CA LYS A 251 17.74 -4.56 -4.36
C LYS A 251 18.06 -5.18 -5.73
N LEU A 252 17.29 -6.18 -6.19
CA LEU A 252 17.43 -6.74 -7.54
C LEU A 252 17.00 -5.76 -8.63
N ASP A 253 16.30 -4.66 -8.29
CA ASP A 253 16.04 -3.56 -9.24
C ASP A 253 17.34 -2.82 -9.66
N LYS A 254 18.42 -2.98 -8.89
CA LYS A 254 19.72 -2.42 -9.22
C LYS A 254 20.46 -3.32 -10.18
N LYS A 255 20.74 -2.80 -11.37
CA LYS A 255 21.33 -3.55 -12.49
C LYS A 255 22.61 -4.32 -12.17
N ASN A 256 23.53 -3.71 -11.42
CA ASN A 256 24.76 -4.37 -11.00
C ASN A 256 24.53 -5.54 -10.02
N ILE A 257 23.48 -5.47 -9.20
CA ILE A 257 23.10 -6.56 -8.30
C ILE A 257 22.34 -7.64 -9.09
N ALA A 258 21.40 -7.23 -9.96
CA ALA A 258 20.67 -8.11 -10.87
C ALA A 258 21.60 -8.96 -11.72
N TYR A 259 22.62 -8.35 -12.34
CA TYR A 259 23.55 -9.06 -13.23
C TYR A 259 24.44 -10.04 -12.48
N ARG A 260 24.93 -9.69 -11.28
CA ARG A 260 25.64 -10.67 -10.44
C ARG A 260 24.73 -11.84 -10.07
N PHE A 261 23.49 -11.57 -9.67
CA PHE A 261 22.53 -12.64 -9.37
C PHE A 261 22.24 -13.52 -10.59
N ALA A 262 22.08 -12.90 -11.77
CA ALA A 262 21.88 -13.60 -13.03
C ALA A 262 23.06 -14.52 -13.36
N ASP A 263 24.29 -14.02 -13.23
CA ASP A 263 25.51 -14.79 -13.44
C ASP A 263 25.59 -16.00 -12.46
N GLU A 264 25.23 -15.82 -11.18
CA GLU A 264 25.21 -16.91 -10.19
C GLU A 264 24.19 -18.02 -10.49
N ILE A 265 23.09 -17.72 -11.19
CA ILE A 265 22.06 -18.71 -11.57
C ILE A 265 22.19 -19.16 -13.03
N GLY A 266 23.23 -18.72 -13.75
CA GLY A 266 23.43 -19.03 -15.17
C GLY A 266 22.38 -18.41 -16.10
N LEU A 267 21.76 -17.29 -15.71
CA LEU A 267 20.77 -16.59 -16.53
C LEU A 267 21.46 -15.63 -17.50
N ARG A 268 21.21 -15.83 -18.81
CA ARG A 268 21.72 -14.93 -19.85
C ARG A 268 21.23 -13.50 -19.62
N ARG A 269 22.16 -12.56 -19.75
CA ARG A 269 21.95 -11.10 -19.76
C ARG A 269 22.69 -10.50 -20.95
N PRO A 270 22.37 -9.26 -21.38
CA PRO A 270 23.13 -8.59 -22.44
C PRO A 270 24.62 -8.51 -22.08
N ALA A 271 25.47 -8.83 -23.05
CA ALA A 271 26.91 -8.60 -22.90
C ALA A 271 27.19 -7.09 -22.77
N SER A 272 28.19 -6.73 -21.98
CA SER A 272 28.64 -5.34 -21.79
C SER A 272 30.14 -5.32 -21.53
N ASP A 273 30.82 -4.28 -22.00
CA ASP A 273 32.23 -4.05 -21.72
C ASP A 273 32.50 -3.51 -20.31
N SER A 274 31.44 -3.24 -19.53
CA SER A 274 31.48 -2.69 -18.17
C SER A 274 32.17 -1.32 -18.05
N LYS A 275 32.40 -0.62 -19.17
CA LYS A 275 33.00 0.72 -19.19
C LYS A 275 31.92 1.79 -19.06
N VAL A 276 32.33 2.94 -18.52
CA VAL A 276 31.52 4.15 -18.47
C VAL A 276 32.19 5.18 -19.37
N TYR A 277 31.43 5.70 -20.33
CA TYR A 277 31.88 6.66 -21.33
C TYR A 277 31.29 8.04 -21.06
N LYS A 278 32.01 9.08 -21.50
CA LYS A 278 31.37 10.36 -21.85
C LYS A 278 30.75 10.24 -23.22
N LEU A 279 29.68 10.99 -23.50
CA LEU A 279 29.06 10.95 -24.82
C LEU A 279 30.07 11.28 -25.94
N SER A 280 30.97 12.22 -25.68
CA SER A 280 32.05 12.64 -26.60
C SER A 280 33.04 11.53 -26.94
N ASP A 281 33.17 10.53 -26.06
CA ASP A 281 34.20 9.48 -26.16
C ASP A 281 33.63 8.21 -26.80
N VAL A 282 32.34 8.19 -27.13
CA VAL A 282 31.70 7.04 -27.78
C VAL A 282 31.88 7.16 -29.29
N GLU A 283 32.73 6.30 -29.84
CA GLU A 283 32.92 6.19 -31.29
C GLU A 283 31.67 5.61 -32.00
N PRO A 284 31.43 5.96 -33.28
CA PRO A 284 30.33 5.40 -34.06
C PRO A 284 30.35 3.87 -34.11
N GLN A 285 29.26 3.26 -33.69
CA GLN A 285 29.15 1.80 -33.58
C GLN A 285 28.55 1.19 -34.85
N SER A 286 29.12 0.07 -35.32
CA SER A 286 28.58 -0.69 -36.47
C SER A 286 27.38 -1.56 -36.12
N GLY A 287 27.05 -1.73 -34.83
CA GLY A 287 25.94 -2.55 -34.34
C GLY A 287 26.19 -4.07 -34.44
N PRO A 288 25.26 -4.90 -33.95
CA PRO A 288 24.09 -4.54 -33.17
C PRO A 288 24.45 -4.22 -31.70
N ILE A 289 24.19 -2.98 -31.25
CA ILE A 289 24.56 -2.52 -29.90
C ILE A 289 23.54 -1.51 -29.35
N VAL A 290 23.47 -1.38 -28.03
CA VAL A 290 22.66 -0.39 -27.32
C VAL A 290 23.58 0.63 -26.70
N LEU A 291 23.38 1.90 -27.05
CA LEU A 291 23.94 3.03 -26.31
C LEU A 291 22.89 3.54 -25.34
N LYS A 292 23.24 3.68 -24.05
CA LYS A 292 22.33 4.24 -23.06
C LYS A 292 23.03 4.91 -21.88
N PRO A 293 22.36 5.81 -21.16
CA PRO A 293 22.88 6.34 -19.91
C PRO A 293 22.97 5.25 -18.85
N VAL A 294 24.01 5.31 -18.01
CA VAL A 294 24.18 4.45 -16.83
C VAL A 294 23.03 4.63 -15.85
N LYS A 295 22.48 5.86 -15.76
CA LYS A 295 21.34 6.20 -14.89
C LYS A 295 20.32 7.05 -15.63
N ALA A 296 19.26 6.37 -16.08
CA ALA A 296 18.10 7.01 -16.67
C ALA A 296 16.80 6.23 -16.35
N THR A 297 15.67 6.90 -16.50
CA THR A 297 14.34 6.30 -16.33
C THR A 297 13.50 6.44 -17.59
N GLY A 298 12.56 5.50 -17.79
CA GLY A 298 11.60 5.58 -18.89
C GLY A 298 12.19 5.52 -20.30
N ALA A 299 13.30 4.81 -20.48
CA ALA A 299 14.10 4.70 -21.72
C ALA A 299 14.75 6.00 -22.22
N MET A 300 14.84 7.03 -21.37
CA MET A 300 15.49 8.30 -21.74
C MET A 300 16.93 8.09 -22.22
N GLY A 301 17.24 8.56 -23.42
CA GLY A 301 18.57 8.45 -24.03
C GLY A 301 18.96 7.03 -24.47
N VAL A 302 18.02 6.09 -24.60
CA VAL A 302 18.32 4.72 -25.05
C VAL A 302 18.23 4.65 -26.58
N TYR A 303 19.35 4.29 -27.21
CA TYR A 303 19.48 4.13 -28.67
C TYR A 303 19.79 2.67 -29.00
N LEU A 304 19.00 2.10 -29.92
CA LEU A 304 19.19 0.73 -30.43
C LEU A 304 19.86 0.84 -31.81
N ILE A 305 21.15 0.52 -31.88
CA ILE A 305 21.99 0.71 -33.06
C ILE A 305 22.10 -0.63 -33.80
N PHE A 306 21.44 -0.75 -34.94
CA PHE A 306 21.50 -1.95 -35.80
C PHE A 306 22.65 -1.88 -36.81
N ALA A 307 22.90 -0.67 -37.31
CA ALA A 307 23.99 -0.31 -38.21
C ALA A 307 24.28 1.20 -38.06
N LYS A 308 25.37 1.69 -38.66
CA LYS A 308 25.77 3.11 -38.63
C LYS A 308 24.68 4.06 -39.14
N ASP A 309 23.82 3.58 -40.03
CA ASP A 309 22.74 4.30 -40.69
C ASP A 309 21.34 3.85 -40.27
N ARG A 310 21.25 2.97 -39.26
CA ARG A 310 19.98 2.40 -38.80
C ARG A 310 19.95 2.34 -37.27
N ILE A 311 19.45 3.41 -36.67
CA ILE A 311 19.44 3.60 -35.22
C ILE A 311 18.02 3.95 -34.76
N TYR A 312 17.56 3.40 -33.64
CA TYR A 312 16.22 3.66 -33.12
C TYR A 312 16.28 4.32 -31.75
N SER A 313 15.65 5.49 -31.59
CA SER A 313 15.45 6.11 -30.27
C SER A 313 14.28 5.42 -29.56
N ALA A 314 14.58 4.63 -28.54
CA ALA A 314 13.57 3.85 -27.82
C ALA A 314 12.59 4.71 -27.00
N ARG A 315 13.00 5.95 -26.65
CA ARG A 315 12.15 6.91 -25.93
C ARG A 315 11.19 7.63 -26.84
N ASP A 316 11.64 8.01 -28.03
CA ASP A 316 10.89 8.91 -28.90
C ASP A 316 10.15 8.16 -30.01
N GLY A 317 10.53 6.90 -30.25
CA GLY A 317 9.89 6.04 -31.22
C GLY A 317 10.28 6.36 -32.66
N ILE A 318 11.45 6.97 -32.87
CA ILE A 318 11.92 7.46 -34.18
C ILE A 318 13.17 6.73 -34.64
N TRP A 319 13.28 6.56 -35.96
CA TRP A 319 14.47 6.05 -36.63
C TRP A 319 15.40 7.21 -37.02
N MET A 320 16.69 7.01 -36.76
CA MET A 320 17.79 7.92 -37.05
C MET A 320 18.71 7.32 -38.10
N ARG A 321 19.28 8.18 -38.95
CA ARG A 321 20.00 7.81 -40.17
C ARG A 321 21.52 7.88 -40.06
N CYS A 322 22.04 8.44 -38.98
CA CYS A 322 23.48 8.54 -38.76
C CYS A 322 23.81 8.77 -37.29
N TRP A 323 25.11 8.66 -36.96
CA TRP A 323 25.63 8.91 -35.62
C TRP A 323 25.42 10.35 -35.15
N ALA A 324 25.51 11.33 -36.06
CA ALA A 324 25.36 12.75 -35.70
C ALA A 324 23.97 13.03 -35.08
N GLU A 325 22.90 12.45 -35.63
CA GLU A 325 21.55 12.58 -35.07
C GLU A 325 21.44 12.02 -33.64
N VAL A 326 22.17 10.95 -33.33
CA VAL A 326 22.23 10.37 -31.97
C VAL A 326 22.92 11.33 -31.01
N ILE A 327 24.06 11.89 -31.41
CA ILE A 327 24.84 12.82 -30.59
C ILE A 327 24.04 14.10 -30.32
N ASP A 328 23.42 14.69 -31.35
CA ASP A 328 22.63 15.92 -31.22
C ASP A 328 21.44 15.73 -30.28
N ASP A 329 20.71 14.62 -30.43
CA ASP A 329 19.57 14.30 -29.58
C ASP A 329 19.98 13.99 -28.13
N ALA A 330 21.06 13.23 -27.94
CA ALA A 330 21.62 12.93 -26.62
C ALA A 330 22.12 14.20 -25.92
N ALA A 331 22.84 15.08 -26.62
CA ALA A 331 23.31 16.37 -26.14
C ALA A 331 22.12 17.28 -25.77
N SER A 332 21.10 17.39 -26.63
CA SER A 332 19.88 18.14 -26.33
C SER A 332 19.19 17.67 -25.05
N LYS A 333 19.17 16.35 -24.80
CA LYS A 333 18.62 15.76 -23.58
C LYS A 333 19.45 16.10 -22.34
N LEU A 334 20.78 16.17 -22.46
CA LEU A 334 21.69 16.61 -21.40
C LEU A 334 21.56 18.12 -21.13
N ASP A 335 21.42 18.96 -22.15
CA ASP A 335 21.24 20.40 -22.01
C ASP A 335 19.92 20.74 -21.33
N LYS A 336 18.83 20.08 -21.71
CA LYS A 336 17.54 20.21 -21.02
C LYS A 336 17.66 19.83 -19.55
N ARG A 337 18.55 18.89 -19.19
CA ARG A 337 18.85 18.57 -17.79
C ARG A 337 19.62 19.69 -17.11
N ALA A 338 20.66 20.24 -17.73
CA ALA A 338 21.43 21.36 -17.19
C ALA A 338 20.55 22.59 -16.92
N GLN A 339 19.51 22.78 -17.73
CA GLN A 339 18.49 23.83 -17.55
C GLN A 339 17.40 23.48 -16.52
N GLY A 340 17.48 22.33 -15.84
CA GLY A 340 16.46 21.88 -14.88
C GLY A 340 15.14 21.39 -15.51
N LYS A 341 15.05 21.36 -16.85
CA LYS A 341 13.84 20.99 -17.61
C LYS A 341 13.69 19.48 -17.82
N ASN A 342 14.69 18.68 -17.47
CA ASN A 342 14.66 17.21 -17.53
C ASN A 342 15.23 16.63 -16.23
N SER A 343 14.54 15.68 -15.61
CA SER A 343 14.99 14.97 -14.40
C SER A 343 15.20 13.48 -14.62
N LEU A 344 14.90 12.97 -15.82
CA LEU A 344 14.87 11.53 -16.12
C LEU A 344 16.25 10.96 -16.45
N MET A 345 17.21 11.80 -16.76
CA MET A 345 18.62 11.47 -17.01
C MET A 345 19.49 12.33 -16.10
N THR A 346 20.41 11.70 -15.35
CA THR A 346 21.06 12.39 -14.24
C THR A 346 22.45 12.93 -14.56
N LYS A 347 23.18 12.28 -15.46
CA LYS A 347 24.60 12.57 -15.74
C LYS A 347 24.98 12.16 -17.16
N ASP A 348 26.03 12.80 -17.67
CA ASP A 348 26.78 12.37 -18.86
C ASP A 348 27.72 11.20 -18.48
N GLU A 349 27.10 10.03 -18.31
CA GLU A 349 27.70 8.73 -18.01
C GLU A 349 26.95 7.71 -18.87
N TRP A 350 27.62 7.15 -19.89
CA TRP A 350 27.04 6.27 -20.90
C TRP A 350 27.67 4.88 -20.86
N MET A 351 26.95 3.89 -21.37
CA MET A 351 27.42 2.52 -21.48
C MET A 351 26.93 1.86 -22.76
N LEU A 352 27.69 0.84 -23.19
CA LEU A 352 27.40 -0.01 -24.33
C LEU A 352 26.98 -1.41 -23.88
N GLU A 353 25.92 -1.93 -24.49
CA GLU A 353 25.44 -3.30 -24.24
C GLU A 353 25.01 -3.99 -25.54
N GLU A 354 25.06 -5.31 -25.58
CA GLU A 354 24.51 -6.14 -26.65
C GLU A 354 23.06 -5.74 -26.96
N LEU A 355 22.76 -5.50 -28.24
CA LEU A 355 21.38 -5.33 -28.69
C LEU A 355 20.77 -6.70 -28.99
N ILE A 356 19.74 -7.06 -28.22
CA ILE A 356 18.95 -8.26 -28.48
C ILE A 356 17.91 -7.94 -29.55
N VAL A 357 17.96 -8.67 -30.65
CA VAL A 357 17.11 -8.50 -31.82
C VAL A 357 16.03 -9.58 -31.88
N ASP A 358 14.97 -9.31 -32.64
CA ASP A 358 13.93 -10.28 -32.93
C ASP A 358 14.55 -11.53 -33.60
N PRO A 359 14.19 -12.75 -33.16
CA PRO A 359 14.78 -13.98 -33.67
C PRO A 359 14.52 -14.21 -35.16
N ASP A 360 13.39 -13.73 -35.67
CA ASP A 360 12.94 -13.92 -37.05
C ASP A 360 13.33 -12.73 -37.94
N ASN A 361 13.61 -11.57 -37.34
CA ASN A 361 14.01 -10.36 -38.07
C ASN A 361 15.11 -9.57 -37.32
N PRO A 362 16.40 -9.82 -37.60
CA PRO A 362 17.51 -9.14 -36.94
C PRO A 362 17.56 -7.61 -37.12
N LYS A 363 16.73 -7.03 -38.00
CA LYS A 363 16.66 -5.58 -38.26
C LYS A 363 15.70 -4.83 -37.34
N VAL A 364 15.03 -5.53 -36.42
CA VAL A 364 14.11 -4.95 -35.43
C VAL A 364 14.46 -5.45 -34.03
N PRO A 365 14.13 -4.68 -32.97
CA PRO A 365 14.50 -5.08 -31.62
C PRO A 365 13.62 -6.22 -31.12
N ALA A 366 14.16 -7.02 -30.20
CA ALA A 366 13.38 -8.06 -29.54
C ALA A 366 12.18 -7.49 -28.77
N SER A 367 11.08 -8.24 -28.73
CA SER A 367 9.94 -7.93 -27.86
C SER A 367 10.34 -8.05 -26.39
N ASP A 368 9.84 -7.14 -25.57
CA ASP A 368 9.99 -7.15 -24.11
C ASP A 368 8.81 -7.91 -23.50
N LEU A 369 9.11 -9.01 -22.82
CA LEU A 369 8.15 -9.87 -22.12
C LEU A 369 8.33 -9.69 -20.60
N LYS A 370 7.32 -9.14 -19.94
CA LYS A 370 7.32 -8.92 -18.48
C LYS A 370 6.47 -9.96 -17.79
N PHE A 371 7.12 -10.92 -17.15
CA PHE A 371 6.50 -12.04 -16.48
C PHE A 371 6.22 -11.69 -15.01
N TYR A 372 4.95 -11.71 -14.60
CA TYR A 372 4.52 -11.48 -13.21
C TYR A 372 4.60 -12.80 -12.45
N CYS A 373 5.71 -13.00 -11.75
CA CYS A 373 6.03 -14.26 -11.10
C CYS A 373 5.65 -14.25 -9.61
N PHE A 374 5.09 -15.35 -9.14
CA PHE A 374 4.68 -15.60 -7.77
C PHE A 374 5.33 -16.87 -7.23
N TYR A 375 6.66 -16.89 -7.19
CA TYR A 375 7.48 -17.99 -6.68
C TYR A 375 7.12 -19.38 -7.26
N GLY A 376 7.66 -19.67 -8.44
CA GLY A 376 7.39 -20.91 -9.21
C GLY A 376 6.12 -20.87 -10.05
N GLU A 377 5.35 -19.80 -9.99
CA GLU A 377 4.16 -19.56 -10.81
C GLU A 377 4.30 -18.26 -11.58
N VAL A 378 3.68 -18.18 -12.76
CA VAL A 378 3.55 -16.95 -13.54
C VAL A 378 2.08 -16.81 -13.88
N LEU A 379 1.49 -15.66 -13.54
CA LEU A 379 0.06 -15.43 -13.75
C LEU A 379 -0.27 -14.49 -14.89
N LEU A 380 0.66 -13.63 -15.25
CA LEU A 380 0.47 -12.62 -16.29
C LEU A 380 1.79 -12.40 -17.01
N ILE A 381 1.72 -12.31 -18.32
CA ILE A 381 2.82 -11.84 -19.17
C ILE A 381 2.34 -10.55 -19.83
N GLN A 382 3.14 -9.50 -19.74
CA GLN A 382 2.95 -8.29 -20.51
C GLN A 382 3.95 -8.27 -21.66
N GLU A 383 3.47 -8.25 -22.90
CA GLU A 383 4.29 -8.10 -24.09
C GLU A 383 4.30 -6.64 -24.56
N VAL A 384 5.49 -6.12 -24.85
CA VAL A 384 5.69 -4.78 -25.39
C VAL A 384 6.64 -4.87 -26.59
N ASN A 385 6.19 -4.37 -27.73
CA ASN A 385 7.05 -4.17 -28.89
C ASN A 385 7.12 -2.67 -29.21
N ARG A 386 8.24 -2.04 -28.85
CA ARG A 386 8.37 -0.57 -28.91
C ARG A 386 8.41 -0.05 -30.33
N GLU A 387 8.97 -0.81 -31.26
CA GLU A 387 9.13 -0.41 -32.66
C GLU A 387 7.82 -0.58 -33.45
N ARG A 388 7.20 -1.77 -33.40
CA ARG A 388 5.98 -2.05 -34.17
C ARG A 388 4.72 -1.45 -33.55
N HIS A 389 4.70 -1.32 -32.22
CA HIS A 389 3.50 -1.01 -31.46
C HIS A 389 3.80 0.01 -30.35
N TYR A 390 4.41 1.13 -30.73
CA TYR A 390 4.81 2.18 -29.80
C TYR A 390 3.64 2.62 -28.89
N GLY A 391 3.86 2.54 -27.57
CA GLY A 391 2.88 2.90 -26.55
C GLY A 391 1.74 1.89 -26.33
N LYS A 392 1.73 0.76 -27.06
CA LYS A 392 0.75 -0.32 -26.90
C LYS A 392 1.34 -1.51 -26.15
N VAL A 393 0.46 -2.33 -25.59
CA VAL A 393 0.82 -3.52 -24.79
C VAL A 393 -0.09 -4.70 -25.16
N CYS A 394 0.34 -5.93 -24.89
CA CYS A 394 -0.52 -7.10 -24.93
C CYS A 394 -0.37 -7.85 -23.60
N PHE A 395 -1.44 -8.49 -23.14
CA PHE A 395 -1.44 -9.24 -21.88
C PHE A 395 -1.89 -10.67 -22.14
N TRP A 396 -1.14 -11.61 -21.55
CA TRP A 396 -1.39 -13.05 -21.67
C TRP A 396 -1.48 -13.65 -20.27
N ASP A 397 -2.41 -14.57 -20.05
CA ASP A 397 -2.47 -15.34 -18.81
C ASP A 397 -1.52 -16.56 -18.85
N GLN A 398 -1.60 -17.40 -17.81
CA GLN A 398 -0.80 -18.62 -17.66
C GLN A 398 -1.03 -19.66 -18.77
N ASP A 399 -2.21 -19.62 -19.40
CA ASP A 399 -2.64 -20.54 -20.46
C ASP A 399 -2.34 -19.94 -21.85
N LEU A 400 -1.60 -18.82 -21.88
CA LEU A 400 -1.26 -18.06 -23.08
C LEU A 400 -2.50 -17.58 -23.84
N ILE A 401 -3.55 -17.24 -23.11
CA ILE A 401 -4.75 -16.59 -23.66
C ILE A 401 -4.63 -15.09 -23.45
N ALA A 402 -4.95 -14.31 -24.49
CA ALA A 402 -4.96 -12.86 -24.40
C ALA A 402 -6.08 -12.38 -23.44
N VAL A 403 -5.72 -11.52 -22.49
CA VAL A 403 -6.62 -11.09 -21.40
C VAL A 403 -6.66 -9.58 -21.23
N LYS A 404 -7.78 -9.08 -20.70
CA LYS A 404 -7.92 -7.70 -20.22
C LYS A 404 -7.63 -7.65 -18.73
N THR A 405 -6.98 -6.58 -18.29
CA THR A 405 -6.55 -6.45 -16.89
C THR A 405 -7.12 -5.25 -16.16
N GLY A 406 -7.90 -4.41 -16.86
CA GLY A 406 -8.29 -3.08 -16.44
C GLY A 406 -7.18 -2.04 -16.61
N ARG A 407 -5.95 -2.50 -16.86
CA ARG A 407 -4.77 -1.67 -17.02
C ARG A 407 -4.36 -1.64 -18.48
N TYR A 408 -4.37 -0.45 -19.09
CA TYR A 408 -4.02 -0.22 -20.51
C TYR A 408 -4.92 -0.97 -21.50
N ASP A 409 -6.15 -1.33 -21.12
CA ASP A 409 -7.09 -2.05 -22.00
C ASP A 409 -7.49 -1.20 -23.24
N ASP A 410 -7.23 0.11 -23.22
CA ASP A 410 -7.38 1.07 -24.33
C ASP A 410 -6.20 1.05 -25.32
N LYS A 411 -5.10 0.35 -25.00
CA LYS A 411 -3.83 0.38 -25.76
C LYS A 411 -3.36 -1.02 -26.15
N LEU A 412 -4.31 -1.91 -26.43
CA LEU A 412 -3.98 -3.29 -26.77
C LEU A 412 -3.49 -3.45 -28.21
N PHE A 413 -2.56 -4.36 -28.44
CA PHE A 413 -2.20 -4.88 -29.76
C PHE A 413 -2.25 -6.42 -29.76
N GLN A 414 -2.26 -7.03 -30.95
CA GLN A 414 -2.17 -8.48 -31.10
C GLN A 414 -0.72 -8.92 -30.98
N GLY A 415 -0.37 -9.46 -29.82
CA GLY A 415 0.98 -9.96 -29.54
C GLY A 415 1.25 -11.35 -30.11
N SER A 416 2.49 -11.81 -29.91
CA SER A 416 2.94 -13.16 -30.24
C SER A 416 3.09 -14.07 -29.01
N GLY A 417 2.97 -13.49 -27.81
CA GLY A 417 3.15 -14.21 -26.54
C GLY A 417 4.56 -14.77 -26.37
N CYS A 418 4.67 -15.80 -25.55
CA CYS A 418 5.91 -16.54 -25.31
C CYS A 418 5.74 -18.02 -25.63
N LEU A 419 6.85 -18.74 -25.77
CA LEU A 419 6.83 -20.19 -25.89
C LEU A 419 6.63 -20.85 -24.50
N PRO A 420 6.08 -22.07 -24.41
CA PRO A 420 5.98 -22.78 -23.14
C PRO A 420 7.33 -22.95 -22.41
N GLU A 421 8.41 -23.15 -23.15
CA GLU A 421 9.78 -23.25 -22.59
C GLU A 421 10.27 -21.93 -21.94
N HIS A 422 9.82 -20.78 -22.46
CA HIS A 422 10.07 -19.48 -21.85
C HIS A 422 9.43 -19.40 -20.47
N MET A 423 8.20 -19.91 -20.35
CA MET A 423 7.46 -19.97 -19.10
C MET A 423 8.19 -20.82 -18.06
N GLU A 424 8.62 -22.02 -18.44
CA GLU A 424 9.35 -22.93 -17.54
C GLU A 424 10.69 -22.35 -17.09
N THR A 425 11.41 -21.69 -18.00
CA THR A 425 12.66 -20.98 -17.68
C THR A 425 12.41 -19.90 -16.62
N VAL A 426 11.40 -19.06 -16.82
CA VAL A 426 11.08 -17.97 -15.89
C VAL A 426 10.58 -18.48 -14.54
N LYS A 427 9.78 -19.56 -14.51
CA LYS A 427 9.38 -20.23 -13.25
C LYS A 427 10.62 -20.68 -12.47
N LYS A 428 11.58 -21.35 -13.12
CA LYS A 428 12.84 -21.79 -12.51
C LYS A 428 13.66 -20.63 -11.94
N ILE A 429 13.76 -19.51 -12.67
CA ILE A 429 14.44 -18.30 -12.19
C ILE A 429 13.72 -17.75 -10.94
N SER A 430 12.39 -17.66 -10.96
CA SER A 430 11.62 -17.13 -9.83
C SER A 430 11.78 -17.96 -8.55
N LEU A 431 12.01 -19.27 -8.66
CA LEU A 431 12.27 -20.17 -7.53
C LEU A 431 13.64 -19.93 -6.86
N GLN A 432 14.55 -19.21 -7.51
CA GLN A 432 15.85 -18.79 -6.95
C GLN A 432 15.76 -17.50 -6.14
N VAL A 433 14.64 -16.77 -6.21
CA VAL A 433 14.42 -15.53 -5.47
C VAL A 433 13.48 -15.82 -4.30
N PRO A 434 13.91 -15.71 -3.03
CA PRO A 434 13.07 -15.93 -1.85
C PRO A 434 12.13 -14.74 -1.61
N ALA A 435 11.30 -14.39 -2.59
CA ALA A 435 10.30 -13.33 -2.52
C ALA A 435 8.97 -13.80 -3.11
N PRO A 436 7.82 -13.45 -2.50
CA PRO A 436 6.52 -13.94 -3.00
C PRO A 436 6.13 -13.34 -4.34
N PHE A 437 6.72 -12.21 -4.73
CA PHE A 437 6.51 -11.58 -6.03
C PHE A 437 7.82 -11.06 -6.59
N ILE A 438 8.04 -11.29 -7.88
CA ILE A 438 9.06 -10.62 -8.67
C ILE A 438 8.55 -10.56 -10.11
N ARG A 439 8.54 -9.37 -10.72
CA ARG A 439 8.35 -9.27 -12.17
C ARG A 439 9.70 -9.45 -12.83
N ILE A 440 9.80 -10.36 -13.79
CA ILE A 440 11.03 -10.65 -14.52
C ILE A 440 10.80 -10.20 -15.95
N ASP A 441 11.55 -9.20 -16.38
CA ASP A 441 11.44 -8.63 -17.71
C ASP A 441 12.53 -9.25 -18.58
N MET A 442 12.12 -9.90 -19.66
CA MET A 442 12.98 -10.65 -20.57
C MET A 442 12.88 -10.08 -21.98
N LEU A 443 13.98 -10.09 -22.71
CA LEU A 443 14.02 -9.80 -24.15
C LEU A 443 13.89 -11.14 -24.90
N LYS A 444 12.90 -11.23 -25.79
CA LYS A 444 12.60 -12.40 -26.62
C LYS A 444 13.52 -12.43 -27.85
N GLY A 445 14.79 -12.82 -27.65
CA GLY A 445 15.73 -13.09 -28.73
C GLY A 445 15.64 -14.55 -29.21
N LYS A 446 16.73 -15.07 -29.80
CA LYS A 446 16.88 -16.52 -30.07
C LYS A 446 16.74 -17.38 -28.80
N GLU A 447 17.16 -16.80 -27.68
CA GLU A 447 16.88 -17.29 -26.34
C GLU A 447 16.39 -16.11 -25.48
N LEU A 448 15.83 -16.40 -24.31
CA LEU A 448 15.43 -15.36 -23.38
C LEU A 448 16.66 -14.70 -22.74
N VAL A 449 16.70 -13.37 -22.78
CA VAL A 449 17.77 -12.58 -22.18
C VAL A 449 17.20 -11.66 -21.11
N LEU A 450 17.80 -11.63 -19.92
CA LEU A 450 17.36 -10.79 -18.80
C LEU A 450 17.43 -9.30 -19.16
N GLY A 451 16.28 -8.62 -19.12
CA GLY A 451 16.18 -7.17 -19.16
C GLY A 451 16.33 -6.57 -17.76
N GLU A 452 15.37 -6.86 -16.88
CA GLU A 452 15.35 -6.34 -15.50
C GLU A 452 14.60 -7.26 -14.53
N PHE A 453 14.97 -7.21 -13.25
CA PHE A 453 14.14 -7.68 -12.15
C PHE A 453 13.37 -6.50 -11.56
N THR A 454 12.06 -6.65 -11.37
CA THR A 454 11.17 -5.61 -10.82
C THR A 454 10.42 -6.14 -9.60
N PRO A 455 10.92 -5.87 -8.36
CA PRO A 455 10.34 -6.36 -7.11
C PRO A 455 9.00 -5.73 -6.74
N ARG A 456 8.62 -4.62 -7.38
CA ARG A 456 7.27 -4.04 -7.30
C ARG A 456 6.86 -3.53 -8.67
N PRO A 457 5.70 -3.95 -9.19
CA PRO A 457 5.23 -3.43 -10.46
C PRO A 457 4.78 -1.97 -10.26
N GLY A 458 5.24 -1.07 -11.13
CA GLY A 458 4.71 0.30 -11.17
C GLY A 458 3.20 0.28 -11.50
N LYS A 459 2.44 1.25 -10.98
CA LYS A 459 0.97 1.33 -11.11
C LYS A 459 0.24 0.02 -10.73
N PHE A 460 0.63 -0.59 -9.61
CA PHE A 460 -0.01 -1.81 -9.10
C PHE A 460 -1.50 -1.57 -8.74
N ASP A 461 -1.88 -0.32 -8.51
CA ASP A 461 -3.23 0.15 -8.25
C ASP A 461 -4.14 0.18 -9.49
N ALA A 462 -3.56 0.17 -10.70
CA ALA A 462 -4.32 0.28 -11.94
C ALA A 462 -4.98 -1.02 -12.43
N PHE A 463 -4.62 -2.17 -11.85
CA PHE A 463 -5.30 -3.45 -12.17
C PHE A 463 -6.75 -3.41 -11.66
N ASN A 464 -7.69 -4.03 -12.38
CA ASN A 464 -9.06 -4.15 -11.89
C ASN A 464 -9.15 -5.06 -10.64
N ASP A 465 -10.30 -5.07 -9.97
CA ASP A 465 -10.52 -5.85 -8.74
C ASP A 465 -10.31 -7.36 -8.92
N GLU A 466 -10.53 -7.90 -10.12
CA GLU A 466 -10.31 -9.31 -10.40
C GLU A 466 -8.82 -9.66 -10.36
N TRP A 467 -7.99 -8.90 -11.08
CA TRP A 467 -6.55 -9.11 -11.13
C TRP A 467 -5.86 -8.75 -9.82
N ASP A 468 -6.31 -7.69 -9.14
CA ASP A 468 -5.86 -7.36 -7.79
C ASP A 468 -6.04 -8.54 -6.82
N ARG A 469 -7.21 -9.20 -6.88
CA ARG A 469 -7.48 -10.40 -6.08
C ARG A 469 -6.64 -11.60 -6.52
N LYS A 470 -6.54 -11.87 -7.83
CA LYS A 470 -5.73 -12.99 -8.38
C LYS A 470 -4.28 -12.88 -7.92
N PHE A 471 -3.66 -11.71 -8.07
CA PHE A 471 -2.31 -11.45 -7.62
C PHE A 471 -2.16 -11.52 -6.10
N GLY A 472 -3.13 -11.01 -5.33
CA GLY A 472 -3.07 -11.09 -3.88
C GLY A 472 -3.13 -12.54 -3.39
N VAL A 473 -3.98 -13.38 -3.98
CA VAL A 473 -4.05 -14.83 -3.66
C VAL A 473 -2.74 -15.53 -4.02
N ALA A 474 -2.20 -15.25 -5.20
CA ALA A 474 -0.93 -15.84 -5.65
C ALA A 474 0.22 -15.46 -4.73
N TYR A 475 0.27 -14.20 -4.29
CA TYR A 475 1.25 -13.72 -3.32
C TYR A 475 1.18 -14.50 -2.01
N ARG A 476 -0.02 -14.70 -1.44
CA ARG A 476 -0.18 -15.47 -0.20
C ARG A 476 0.18 -16.95 -0.36
N LYS A 477 -0.12 -17.54 -1.52
CA LYS A 477 0.32 -18.90 -1.85
C LYS A 477 1.84 -19.00 -2.00
N ALA A 478 2.46 -18.01 -2.62
CA ALA A 478 3.91 -17.91 -2.76
C ALA A 478 4.60 -17.79 -1.39
N GLU A 479 4.07 -16.99 -0.46
CA GLU A 479 4.57 -16.94 0.94
C GLU A 479 4.55 -18.32 1.60
N ALA A 480 3.45 -19.07 1.43
CA ALA A 480 3.32 -20.42 1.97
C ALA A 480 4.34 -21.40 1.33
N ARG A 481 4.53 -21.34 0.02
CA ARG A 481 5.54 -22.14 -0.70
C ARG A 481 6.95 -21.83 -0.24
N ILE A 482 7.33 -20.55 -0.17
CA ILE A 482 8.66 -20.12 0.31
C ILE A 482 8.91 -20.64 1.73
N LYS A 483 7.93 -20.51 2.62
CA LYS A 483 8.03 -21.03 3.99
C LYS A 483 8.23 -22.55 3.99
N SER A 484 7.49 -23.28 3.16
CA SER A 484 7.65 -24.73 3.02
C SER A 484 9.04 -25.11 2.53
N ASP A 485 9.54 -24.43 1.49
CA ASP A 485 10.86 -24.68 0.91
C ASP A 485 11.98 -24.41 1.93
N LEU A 486 11.88 -23.33 2.70
CA LEU A 486 12.82 -23.03 3.79
C LEU A 486 12.82 -24.11 4.88
N LEU A 487 11.65 -24.59 5.29
CA LEU A 487 11.51 -25.67 6.27
C LEU A 487 12.07 -27.01 5.74
N ASN A 488 11.99 -27.22 4.42
CA ASN A 488 12.58 -28.38 3.73
C ASN A 488 14.07 -28.21 3.40
N GLY A 489 14.72 -27.15 3.90
CA GLY A 489 16.17 -26.96 3.79
C GLY A 489 16.66 -26.26 2.52
N LYS A 490 15.76 -25.67 1.71
CA LYS A 490 16.19 -24.90 0.53
C LYS A 490 17.01 -23.67 0.94
N GLY A 491 18.28 -23.64 0.53
CA GLY A 491 19.25 -22.63 0.98
C GLY A 491 19.25 -21.31 0.21
N PHE A 492 18.74 -21.26 -1.02
CA PHE A 492 18.85 -20.09 -1.92
C PHE A 492 20.29 -19.57 -2.09
N ASP A 493 21.23 -20.46 -2.38
CA ASP A 493 22.67 -20.16 -2.29
C ASP A 493 23.13 -19.02 -3.21
N ALA A 494 22.66 -18.98 -4.46
CA ALA A 494 22.95 -17.88 -5.39
C ALA A 494 22.45 -16.51 -4.85
N PHE A 495 21.27 -16.51 -4.22
CA PHE A 495 20.70 -15.30 -3.63
C PHE A 495 21.50 -14.86 -2.39
N LYS A 496 21.79 -15.80 -1.47
CA LYS A 496 22.63 -15.53 -0.29
C LYS A 496 24.00 -15.01 -0.68
N LYS A 497 24.67 -15.62 -1.67
CA LYS A 497 25.97 -15.18 -2.18
C LYS A 497 25.93 -13.76 -2.75
N THR A 498 24.87 -13.43 -3.51
CA THR A 498 24.66 -12.09 -4.06
C THR A 498 24.53 -11.02 -2.99
N PHE A 499 23.80 -11.32 -1.91
CA PHE A 499 23.46 -10.36 -0.87
C PHE A 499 24.34 -10.43 0.38
N ARG A 500 25.18 -11.47 0.49
CA ARG A 500 26.04 -11.80 1.65
C ARG A 500 25.21 -11.95 2.94
N VAL A 501 24.19 -12.81 2.88
CA VAL A 501 23.21 -13.06 3.96
C VAL A 501 23.08 -14.52 4.33
#